data_AF-A0A7S4UGJ0-F1
#
_entry.id   AF-A0A7S4UGJ0-F1
#
_cell.length_a   1.000
_cell.length_b   1.000
_cell.length_c   1.000
_cell.angle_alpha   90.00
_cell.angle_beta   90.00
_cell.angle_gamma   90.00
#
_symmetry.space_group_name_H-M   'P 1'
#
loop_
_entity.id
_entity.type
_entity.pdbx_description
1 polymer ?
#
loop_
_entity_poly.entity_id
_entity_poly.type
_entity_poly.pdbx_seq_one_letter_code
_entity_poly.pdbx_strand_id
1 'polypeptide(L)'
;KASDALHPRGASELESSMSAQTKRNLSTKLSSLRRDLPIDLNETLTFQLLDVDYTRPQKSSETIDQGDFTVNAFGVTQEGKSVHVAISGVLPYFFVNLPKALNEEECKVFLTKAIKKFESQASQNYGYSSYQISESCRIVNCSYVRRRSIWGYQRNESHYMQILCSNPETVKRA
;
A
#
# COMPACT_ATOMS: atom_id res chain seq x y z
N LYS A 1 -48.94 56.14 -37.85
CA LYS A 1 -48.02 56.39 -36.73
C LYS A 1 -47.27 55.08 -36.50
N ALA A 2 -46.20 54.84 -37.25
CA ALA A 2 -44.79 55.17 -36.94
C ALA A 2 -44.22 54.15 -35.92
N SER A 3 -43.45 53.14 -36.38
CA SER A 3 -41.96 53.03 -36.29
C SER A 3 -41.55 52.51 -34.89
N ASP A 4 -40.76 51.45 -34.69
CA ASP A 4 -39.39 51.25 -35.18
C ASP A 4 -38.95 49.77 -35.19
N ALA A 5 -38.03 49.49 -36.11
CA ALA A 5 -37.21 48.29 -36.21
C ALA A 5 -35.91 48.45 -35.40
N LEU A 6 -35.38 47.36 -34.83
CA LEU A 6 -33.96 47.24 -34.50
C LEU A 6 -33.50 45.76 -34.60
N HIS A 7 -32.51 45.55 -35.46
CA HIS A 7 -31.82 44.29 -35.74
C HIS A 7 -30.75 43.95 -34.67
N PRO A 8 -30.21 42.71 -34.69
CA PRO A 8 -29.36 42.12 -33.65
C PRO A 8 -27.87 42.39 -33.90
N ARG A 9 -27.06 42.60 -32.86
CA ARG A 9 -25.59 42.48 -32.93
C ARG A 9 -24.98 42.09 -31.58
N GLY A 10 -24.13 41.07 -31.59
CA GLY A 10 -23.06 40.93 -30.60
C GLY A 10 -22.99 39.58 -29.86
N ALA A 11 -22.68 38.49 -30.56
CA ALA A 11 -22.15 37.28 -29.91
C ALA A 11 -21.36 36.31 -30.83
N SER A 12 -20.90 36.74 -32.02
CA SER A 12 -20.26 35.82 -32.98
C SER A 12 -18.89 36.25 -33.53
N GLU A 13 -18.22 37.25 -32.94
CA GLU A 13 -16.95 37.78 -33.50
C GLU A 13 -15.74 37.71 -32.56
N LEU A 14 -15.75 36.84 -31.54
CA LEU A 14 -14.59 36.65 -30.66
C LEU A 14 -13.74 35.39 -30.94
N GLU A 15 -14.09 34.56 -31.93
CA GLU A 15 -13.31 33.34 -32.23
C GLU A 15 -12.23 33.49 -33.32
N SER A 16 -12.09 34.67 -33.94
CA SER A 16 -11.24 34.84 -35.14
C SER A 16 -9.88 35.50 -34.90
N SER A 17 -9.14 35.13 -33.85
CA SER A 17 -7.74 35.61 -33.71
C SER A 17 -6.78 34.71 -32.92
N MET A 18 -6.96 33.38 -32.94
CA MET A 18 -5.87 32.48 -32.55
C MET A 18 -5.10 32.02 -33.79
N SER A 19 -3.86 32.50 -33.93
CA SER A 19 -2.98 32.13 -35.04
C SER A 19 -2.83 30.61 -35.15
N ALA A 20 -2.77 30.09 -36.39
CA ALA A 20 -2.55 28.67 -36.68
C ALA A 20 -1.25 28.13 -36.04
N GLN A 21 -0.32 29.01 -35.67
CA GLN A 21 0.93 28.70 -34.98
C GLN A 21 0.70 28.29 -33.52
N THR A 22 -0.26 28.91 -32.82
CA THR A 22 -0.62 28.56 -31.44
C THR A 22 -1.32 27.20 -31.37
N LYS A 23 -2.17 26.86 -32.36
CA LYS A 23 -2.84 25.55 -32.45
C LYS A 23 -1.85 24.41 -32.75
N ARG A 24 -0.83 24.65 -33.58
CA ARG A 24 0.25 23.67 -33.86
C ARG A 24 1.12 23.39 -32.62
N ASN A 25 1.35 24.39 -31.77
CA ASN A 25 2.18 24.24 -30.56
C ASN A 25 1.47 23.51 -29.39
N LEU A 26 0.13 23.47 -29.38
CA LEU A 26 -0.64 22.65 -28.43
C LEU A 26 -0.73 21.18 -28.90
N SER A 27 -0.84 20.97 -30.21
CA SER A 27 -0.88 19.64 -30.82
C SER A 27 0.41 18.84 -30.61
N THR A 28 1.58 19.49 -30.64
CA THR A 28 2.88 18.84 -30.34
C THR A 28 3.13 18.61 -28.85
N LYS A 29 2.35 19.24 -27.95
CA LYS A 29 2.44 18.99 -26.50
C LYS A 29 1.56 17.80 -26.06
N LEU A 30 0.44 17.56 -26.75
CA LEU A 30 -0.48 16.44 -26.48
C LEU A 30 -0.04 15.11 -27.10
N SER A 31 0.87 15.12 -28.09
CA SER A 31 1.45 13.89 -28.66
C SER A 31 2.35 13.11 -27.69
N SER A 32 2.59 13.65 -26.48
CA SER A 32 3.35 13.00 -25.40
C SER A 32 2.47 12.19 -24.44
N LEU A 33 1.14 12.18 -24.62
CA LEU A 33 0.24 11.35 -23.83
C LEU A 33 0.48 9.87 -24.18
N ARG A 34 0.74 9.07 -23.14
CA ARG A 34 0.91 7.62 -23.28
C ARG A 34 -0.37 7.06 -23.89
N ARG A 35 -0.26 6.35 -25.01
CA ARG A 35 -1.43 5.77 -25.71
C ARG A 35 -2.10 4.73 -24.81
N ASP A 36 -3.41 4.62 -24.86
CA ASP A 36 -4.14 3.51 -24.24
C ASP A 36 -3.79 2.19 -24.94
N LEU A 37 -3.63 1.10 -24.18
CA LEU A 37 -3.61 -0.27 -24.74
C LEU A 37 -4.93 -0.90 -24.27
N PRO A 38 -5.62 -1.67 -25.10
CA PRO A 38 -6.50 -2.69 -24.56
C PRO A 38 -5.64 -3.61 -23.69
N ILE A 39 -5.85 -3.56 -22.37
CA ILE A 39 -5.24 -4.52 -21.44
C ILE A 39 -6.19 -5.72 -21.42
N ASP A 40 -5.74 -6.87 -21.93
CA ASP A 40 -6.42 -8.13 -21.63
C ASP A 40 -6.07 -8.51 -20.18
N LEU A 41 -7.10 -8.61 -19.33
CA LEU A 41 -6.96 -8.94 -17.92
C LEU A 41 -6.48 -10.39 -17.69
N ASN A 42 -6.49 -11.24 -18.73
CA ASN A 42 -6.02 -12.62 -18.66
C ASN A 42 -4.53 -12.78 -19.01
N GLU A 43 -3.88 -11.72 -19.49
CA GLU A 43 -2.47 -11.75 -19.86
C GLU A 43 -1.56 -11.36 -18.69
N THR A 44 -0.31 -11.82 -18.75
CA THR A 44 0.70 -11.48 -17.72
C THR A 44 1.19 -10.05 -17.94
N LEU A 45 0.96 -9.17 -16.96
CA LEU A 45 1.52 -7.82 -16.97
C LEU A 45 2.99 -7.83 -16.56
N THR A 46 3.88 -7.45 -17.49
CA THR A 46 5.32 -7.30 -17.23
C THR A 46 5.71 -5.82 -17.26
N PHE A 47 6.39 -5.35 -16.22
CA PHE A 47 6.85 -3.97 -16.12
C PHE A 47 8.12 -3.86 -15.27
N GLN A 48 8.90 -2.81 -15.50
CA GLN A 48 10.03 -2.45 -14.66
C GLN A 48 9.52 -1.66 -13.45
N LEU A 49 9.85 -2.14 -12.25
CA LEU A 49 9.58 -1.44 -11.00
C LEU A 49 10.44 -0.17 -10.92
N LEU A 50 9.81 0.96 -10.61
CA LEU A 50 10.47 2.26 -10.43
C LEU A 50 10.40 2.73 -8.99
N ASP A 51 9.25 2.55 -8.32
CA ASP A 51 9.05 3.01 -6.95
C ASP A 51 8.10 2.08 -6.20
N VAL A 52 8.21 2.10 -4.87
CA VAL A 52 7.36 1.34 -3.95
C VAL A 52 6.97 2.21 -2.78
N ASP A 53 5.67 2.34 -2.55
CA ASP A 53 5.10 3.01 -1.39
C ASP A 53 4.35 2.02 -0.50
N TYR A 54 4.26 2.32 0.80
CA TYR A 54 3.47 1.57 1.76
C TYR A 54 2.37 2.47 2.32
N THR A 55 1.13 2.18 1.95
CA THR A 55 0.01 3.02 2.35
C THR A 55 -0.83 2.31 3.41
N ARG A 56 -1.09 3.06 4.49
CA ARG A 56 -2.13 2.73 5.48
C ARG A 56 -3.45 3.28 4.94
N PRO A 57 -4.53 2.50 4.94
CA PRO A 57 -5.80 3.04 4.48
C PRO A 57 -6.28 4.09 5.48
N GLN A 58 -6.67 5.25 4.96
CA GLN A 58 -7.43 6.24 5.70
C GLN A 58 -8.89 5.78 5.79
N LYS A 59 -9.15 4.66 6.47
CA LYS A 59 -10.53 4.28 6.80
C LYS A 59 -10.98 5.10 8.01
N SER A 60 -12.22 5.60 7.93
CA SER A 60 -12.97 6.18 9.06
C SER A 60 -13.52 5.13 10.03
N SER A 61 -13.26 3.85 9.75
CA SER A 61 -13.61 2.72 10.60
C SER A 61 -12.57 2.59 11.71
N GLU A 62 -13.04 2.45 12.95
CA GLU A 62 -12.18 2.35 14.14
C GLU A 62 -11.24 1.13 14.04
N THR A 63 -11.69 0.05 13.39
CA THR A 63 -10.95 -1.19 13.21
C THR A 63 -10.16 -1.23 11.88
N ILE A 64 -8.86 -1.51 11.97
CA ILE A 64 -7.98 -1.76 10.81
C ILE A 64 -7.70 -3.26 10.73
N ASP A 65 -8.07 -3.87 9.61
CA ASP A 65 -8.04 -5.33 9.41
C ASP A 65 -6.78 -5.82 8.68
N GLN A 66 -6.56 -7.14 8.67
CA GLN A 66 -5.53 -7.76 7.84
C GLN A 66 -5.85 -7.55 6.35
N GLY A 67 -4.95 -6.92 5.60
CA GLY A 67 -5.13 -6.61 4.17
C GLY A 67 -5.52 -5.16 3.89
N ASP A 68 -5.74 -4.37 4.94
CA ASP A 68 -5.95 -2.93 4.82
C ASP A 68 -4.70 -2.22 4.30
N PHE A 69 -3.53 -2.69 4.70
CA PHE A 69 -2.27 -2.14 4.23
C PHE A 69 -1.92 -2.65 2.82
N THR A 70 -1.54 -1.71 1.96
CA THR A 70 -1.11 -2.01 0.60
C THR A 70 0.33 -1.61 0.37
N VAL A 71 1.05 -2.46 -0.37
CA VAL A 71 2.32 -2.10 -1.00
C VAL A 71 1.99 -1.66 -2.41
N ASN A 72 2.15 -0.37 -2.69
CA ASN A 72 1.88 0.21 -4.00
C ASN A 72 3.17 0.20 -4.82
N ALA A 73 3.19 -0.57 -5.90
CA ALA A 73 4.29 -0.63 -6.84
C ALA A 73 4.00 0.23 -8.06
N PHE A 74 4.91 1.14 -8.39
CA PHE A 74 4.83 2.00 -9.57
C PHE A 74 5.92 1.62 -10.56
N GLY A 75 5.59 1.61 -11.85
CA GLY A 75 6.55 1.20 -12.85
C GLY A 75 6.17 1.54 -14.28
N VAL A 76 6.94 0.98 -15.21
CA VAL A 76 6.72 1.17 -16.64
C VAL A 76 6.80 -0.13 -17.43
N THR A 77 5.88 -0.33 -18.37
CA THR A 77 5.96 -1.46 -19.32
C THR A 77 7.05 -1.24 -20.37
N GLN A 78 7.35 -2.28 -21.15
CA GLN A 78 8.30 -2.18 -22.27
C GLN A 78 7.84 -1.16 -23.32
N GLU A 79 6.54 -0.94 -23.48
CA GLU A 79 5.93 0.06 -24.36
C GLU A 79 5.93 1.47 -23.76
N GLY A 80 6.55 1.65 -22.58
CA GLY A 80 6.66 2.95 -21.90
C GLY A 80 5.39 3.37 -21.15
N LYS A 81 4.46 2.46 -20.85
CA LYS A 81 3.20 2.78 -20.15
C LYS A 81 3.36 2.77 -18.66
N SER A 82 2.75 3.73 -17.97
CA SER A 82 2.77 3.75 -16.50
C SER A 82 1.93 2.61 -15.96
N VAL A 83 2.45 1.94 -14.95
CA VAL A 83 1.76 0.88 -14.22
C VAL A 83 1.71 1.28 -12.75
N HIS A 84 0.55 1.05 -12.14
CA HIS A 84 0.36 1.07 -10.70
C HIS A 84 -0.26 -0.26 -10.28
N VAL A 85 0.37 -0.96 -9.34
CA VAL A 85 -0.11 -2.20 -8.75
C VAL A 85 -0.25 -2.01 -7.24
N ALA A 86 -1.48 -2.13 -6.75
CA ALA A 86 -1.74 -2.19 -5.31
C ALA A 86 -1.69 -3.66 -4.86
N ILE A 87 -0.67 -4.02 -4.09
CA ILE A 87 -0.46 -5.36 -3.58
C ILE A 87 -1.02 -5.44 -2.15
N SER A 88 -2.04 -6.26 -1.96
CA SER A 88 -2.68 -6.51 -0.66
C SER A 88 -2.26 -7.86 -0.06
N GLY A 89 -2.53 -8.05 1.23
CA GLY A 89 -2.26 -9.32 1.93
C GLY A 89 -0.79 -9.52 2.34
N VAL A 90 0.07 -8.52 2.16
CA VAL A 90 1.46 -8.56 2.61
C VAL A 90 1.53 -8.22 4.09
N LEU A 91 1.90 -9.20 4.91
CA LEU A 91 2.03 -9.06 6.35
C LEU A 91 3.49 -9.18 6.77
N PRO A 92 4.04 -8.19 7.51
CA PRO A 92 5.42 -8.25 7.96
C PRO A 92 5.59 -9.31 9.07
N TYR A 93 6.78 -9.88 9.15
CA TYR A 93 7.13 -10.86 10.16
C TYR A 93 8.57 -10.70 10.63
N PHE A 94 8.88 -11.29 11.78
CA PHE A 94 10.24 -11.42 12.29
C PHE A 94 10.43 -12.78 12.95
N PHE A 95 11.69 -13.12 13.26
CA PHE A 95 12.03 -14.39 13.90
C PHE A 95 12.62 -14.17 15.30
N VAL A 96 12.24 -15.03 16.23
CA VAL A 96 12.80 -15.07 17.59
C VAL A 96 13.41 -16.45 17.82
N ASN A 97 14.65 -16.51 18.30
CA ASN A 97 15.32 -17.77 18.61
C ASN A 97 14.63 -18.46 19.80
N LEU A 98 14.45 -19.78 19.71
CA LEU A 98 13.86 -20.61 20.74
C LEU A 98 14.91 -21.58 21.31
N PRO A 99 14.89 -21.81 22.63
CA PRO A 99 15.82 -22.74 23.26
C PRO A 99 15.51 -24.21 22.93
N LYS A 100 14.29 -24.52 22.50
CA LYS A 100 13.83 -25.86 22.16
C LYS A 100 12.82 -25.83 21.01
N ALA A 101 12.60 -26.99 20.39
CA ALA A 101 11.48 -27.17 19.49
C ALA A 101 10.15 -26.95 20.22
N LEU A 102 9.18 -26.37 19.51
CA LEU A 102 7.80 -26.24 19.98
C LEU A 102 6.87 -27.02 19.06
N ASN A 103 5.85 -27.65 19.64
CA ASN A 103 4.75 -28.23 18.87
C ASN A 103 3.67 -27.17 18.55
N GLU A 104 2.66 -27.55 17.78
CA GLU A 104 1.61 -26.63 17.31
C GLU A 104 0.78 -26.07 18.48
N GLU A 105 0.53 -26.89 19.50
CA GLU A 105 -0.22 -26.54 20.71
C GLU A 105 0.53 -25.51 21.55
N GLU A 106 1.84 -25.70 21.76
CA GLU A 106 2.71 -24.74 22.43
C GLU A 106 2.77 -23.41 21.65
N CYS A 107 2.78 -23.45 20.31
CA CYS A 107 2.71 -22.26 19.47
C CYS A 107 1.38 -21.50 19.66
N LYS A 108 0.24 -22.20 19.71
CA LYS A 108 -1.09 -21.61 19.96
C LYS A 108 -1.18 -20.95 21.34
N VAL A 109 -0.64 -21.63 22.36
CA VAL A 109 -0.56 -21.08 23.72
C VAL A 109 0.34 -19.85 23.76
N PHE A 110 1.49 -19.89 23.08
CA PHE A 110 2.38 -18.74 22.97
C PHE A 110 1.69 -17.56 22.28
N LEU A 111 1.06 -17.78 21.12
CA LEU A 111 0.32 -16.74 20.38
C LEU A 111 -0.73 -16.07 21.27
N THR A 112 -1.54 -16.87 21.97
CA THR A 112 -2.59 -16.36 22.87
C THR A 112 -1.99 -15.51 24.00
N LYS A 113 -0.87 -15.93 24.59
CA LYS A 113 -0.17 -15.16 25.63
C LYS A 113 0.48 -13.89 25.07
N ALA A 114 1.08 -13.97 23.89
CA ALA A 114 1.74 -12.85 23.23
C ALA A 114 0.73 -11.75 22.87
N ILE A 115 -0.42 -12.12 22.29
CA ILE A 115 -1.52 -11.19 22.00
C ILE A 115 -1.99 -10.49 23.29
N LYS A 116 -2.32 -11.25 24.34
CA LYS A 116 -2.78 -10.69 25.62
C LYS A 116 -1.77 -9.75 26.27
N LYS A 117 -0.48 -10.09 26.20
CA LYS A 117 0.60 -9.24 26.74
C LYS A 117 0.77 -7.97 25.92
N PHE A 118 0.71 -8.07 24.59
CA PHE A 118 0.83 -6.91 23.71
C PHE A 118 -0.33 -5.93 23.92
N GLU A 119 -1.56 -6.43 24.01
CA GLU A 119 -2.75 -5.65 24.32
C GLU A 119 -2.67 -4.96 25.69
N SER A 120 -2.19 -5.65 26.72
CA SER A 120 -2.10 -5.08 28.07
C SER A 120 -1.01 -3.99 28.19
N GLN A 121 0.14 -4.18 27.52
CA GLN A 121 1.21 -3.19 27.49
C GLN A 121 0.82 -1.93 26.71
N ALA A 122 0.00 -2.07 25.68
CA ALA A 122 -0.53 -0.95 24.94
C ALA A 122 -1.45 -0.07 25.80
N SER A 123 -2.22 -0.66 26.73
CA SER A 123 -3.11 0.05 27.65
C SER A 123 -2.42 0.74 28.83
N GLN A 124 -1.27 0.24 29.30
CA GLN A 124 -0.62 0.78 30.50
C GLN A 124 0.30 1.97 30.26
N ASN A 125 0.81 2.16 29.04
CA ASN A 125 1.78 3.22 28.74
C ASN A 125 1.16 4.61 28.46
N TYR A 126 -0.17 4.75 28.49
CA TYR A 126 -0.85 6.00 28.12
C TYR A 126 -1.84 6.47 29.19
N GLY A 127 -1.40 7.41 30.03
CA GLY A 127 -2.28 8.25 30.83
C GLY A 127 -2.84 9.39 29.96
N TYR A 128 -4.17 9.45 29.85
CA TYR A 128 -4.96 10.43 29.09
C TYR A 128 -4.89 10.32 27.55
N SER A 129 -6.06 10.10 26.94
CA SER A 129 -6.36 9.88 25.50
C SER A 129 -6.08 8.46 24.97
N SER A 130 -6.74 7.48 25.58
CA SER A 130 -6.63 6.03 25.30
C SER A 130 -7.43 5.52 24.08
N TYR A 131 -7.71 6.34 23.07
CA TYR A 131 -8.43 5.91 21.85
C TYR A 131 -7.52 5.51 20.68
N GLN A 132 -6.20 5.46 20.86
CA GLN A 132 -5.27 5.12 19.78
C GLN A 132 -4.11 4.24 20.23
N ILE A 133 -4.37 3.21 21.05
CA ILE A 133 -3.74 1.92 20.71
C ILE A 133 -4.32 1.65 19.34
N SER A 134 -3.63 2.06 18.27
CA SER A 134 -4.29 2.04 16.97
C SER A 134 -4.67 0.59 16.75
N GLU A 135 -5.97 0.31 16.65
CA GLU A 135 -6.55 -1.03 16.68
C GLU A 135 -5.94 -1.93 15.59
N SER A 136 -5.20 -1.32 14.67
CA SER A 136 -4.31 -1.95 13.69
C SER A 136 -3.14 -2.76 14.24
N CYS A 137 -2.66 -2.56 15.47
CA CYS A 137 -1.40 -3.16 15.93
C CYS A 137 -1.62 -4.46 16.70
N ARG A 138 -1.37 -5.60 16.05
CA ARG A 138 -1.66 -6.92 16.60
C ARG A 138 -0.72 -8.00 16.04
N ILE A 139 -0.37 -8.96 16.88
CA ILE A 139 0.26 -10.21 16.45
C ILE A 139 -0.82 -11.09 15.81
N VAL A 140 -0.60 -11.46 14.55
CA VAL A 140 -1.54 -12.21 13.71
C VAL A 140 -1.40 -13.70 13.95
N ASN A 141 -0.17 -14.20 13.86
CA ASN A 141 0.11 -15.63 13.96
C ASN A 141 1.55 -15.88 14.43
N CYS A 142 1.81 -17.08 14.92
CA CYS A 142 3.13 -17.55 15.33
C CYS A 142 3.32 -18.97 14.77
N SER A 143 4.44 -19.22 14.08
CA SER A 143 4.77 -20.56 13.57
C SER A 143 6.19 -20.96 13.94
N TYR A 144 6.34 -22.22 14.37
CA TYR A 144 7.65 -22.81 14.60
C TYR A 144 8.35 -23.10 13.27
N VAL A 145 9.63 -22.74 13.18
CA VAL A 145 10.48 -22.99 12.00
C VAL A 145 11.89 -23.37 12.43
N ARG A 146 12.61 -24.09 11.55
CA ARG A 146 14.05 -24.29 11.68
C ARG A 146 14.78 -23.42 10.67
N ARG A 147 15.76 -22.64 11.13
CA ARG A 147 16.54 -21.71 10.30
C ARG A 147 17.99 -21.66 10.81
N ARG A 148 18.91 -21.18 9.97
CA ARG A 148 20.29 -20.88 10.38
C ARG A 148 20.44 -19.39 10.59
N SER A 149 21.18 -19.00 11.62
CA SER A 149 21.61 -17.61 11.75
C SER A 149 22.61 -17.29 10.63
N ILE A 150 22.52 -16.09 10.08
CA ILE A 150 23.58 -15.55 9.20
C ILE A 150 24.81 -15.12 10.00
N TRP A 151 24.67 -14.92 11.32
CA TRP A 151 25.74 -14.48 12.18
C TRP A 151 26.55 -15.67 12.71
N GLY A 152 27.83 -15.71 12.31
CA GLY A 152 28.75 -16.76 12.66
C GLY A 152 28.57 -18.04 11.82
N TYR A 153 29.59 -18.90 11.85
CA TYR A 153 29.52 -20.18 11.14
C TYR A 153 28.76 -21.21 11.97
N GLN A 154 27.55 -21.55 11.55
CA GLN A 154 26.71 -22.57 12.17
C GLN A 154 26.40 -23.68 11.16
N ARG A 155 26.77 -24.93 11.48
CA ARG A 155 26.46 -26.09 10.63
C ARG A 155 25.00 -26.55 10.77
N ASN A 156 24.43 -26.39 11.96
CA ASN A 156 23.12 -26.90 12.31
C ASN A 156 22.07 -25.78 12.29
N GLU A 157 20.84 -26.14 11.97
CA GLU A 157 19.69 -25.25 12.14
C GLU A 157 19.36 -25.07 13.62
N SER A 158 18.92 -23.88 13.99
CA SER A 158 18.37 -23.57 15.31
C SER A 158 16.85 -23.44 15.22
N HIS A 159 16.21 -23.47 16.38
CA HIS A 159 14.76 -23.33 16.51
C HIS A 159 14.39 -21.84 16.51
N TYR A 160 13.42 -21.46 15.70
CA TYR A 160 12.90 -20.09 15.67
C TYR A 160 11.38 -20.10 15.72
N MET A 161 10.81 -19.05 16.30
CA MET A 161 9.42 -18.67 16.13
C MET A 161 9.35 -17.58 15.07
N GLN A 162 8.58 -17.80 14.00
CA GLN A 162 8.18 -16.75 13.08
C GLN A 162 6.93 -16.07 13.63
N ILE A 163 7.01 -14.78 13.90
CA ILE A 163 5.89 -13.97 14.42
C ILE A 163 5.40 -13.09 13.27
N LEU A 164 4.16 -13.34 12.84
CA LEU A 164 3.48 -12.58 11.81
C LEU A 164 2.71 -11.43 12.46
N CYS A 165 2.91 -10.23 11.95
CA CYS A 165 2.35 -8.99 12.47
C CYS A 165 1.35 -8.41 11.49
N SER A 166 0.38 -7.65 12.01
CA SER A 166 -0.63 -6.99 11.19
C SER A 166 -0.06 -5.88 10.32
N ASN A 167 1.00 -5.21 10.76
CA ASN A 167 1.67 -4.11 10.06
C ASN A 167 3.09 -3.85 10.61
N PRO A 168 3.90 -3.01 9.93
CA PRO A 168 5.26 -2.69 10.35
C PRO A 168 5.36 -1.97 11.70
N GLU A 169 4.35 -1.19 12.10
CA GLU A 169 4.33 -0.55 13.43
C GLU A 169 4.25 -1.59 14.55
N THR A 170 3.52 -2.68 14.35
CA THR A 170 3.46 -3.81 15.28
C THR A 170 4.85 -4.42 15.46
N VAL A 171 5.61 -4.60 14.39
CA VAL A 171 6.99 -5.14 14.46
C VAL A 171 7.89 -4.23 15.29
N LYS A 172 7.77 -2.91 15.12
CA LYS A 172 8.55 -1.93 15.88
C LYS A 172 8.23 -1.95 17.38
N ARG A 173 6.99 -2.27 17.75
CA ARG A 173 6.49 -2.25 19.13
C ARG A 173 6.69 -3.57 19.89
N ALA A 174 6.71 -4.69 19.17
CA ALA A 174 6.82 -6.04 19.72
C ALA A 174 8.23 -6.36 20.24
#